data_AF-A0A6L7Q1N6-F1
#
_entry.id   AF-A0A6L7Q1N6-F1
#
_cell.length_a   1.000
_cell.length_b   1.000
_cell.length_c   1.000
_cell.angle_alpha   90.00
_cell.angle_beta   90.00
_cell.angle_gamma   90.00
#
_symmetry.space_group_name_H-M   'P 1'
#
loop_
_entity.id
_entity.type
_entity.pdbx_description
1 polymer ?
#
loop_
_entity_poly.entity_id
_entity_poly.type
_entity_poly.pdbx_seq_one_letter_code
_entity_poly.pdbx_strand_id
1 'polypeptide(L)' 'MADLNDAEVMALAKASGITIPDDLLPEVRESLNGLLEALDAITEPDVAGIEALPIIVSATARKQEA' A
#
# COMPACT_ATOMS: atom_id res chain seq x y z
N MET A 1 12.31 5.94 2.08
CA MET A 1 11.13 6.06 2.96
C MET A 1 11.56 5.85 4.40
N ALA A 2 10.77 6.30 5.36
CA ALA A 2 11.04 6.07 6.79
C ALA A 2 10.30 4.81 7.26
N ASP A 3 10.90 4.09 8.19
CA ASP A 3 10.30 2.89 8.79
C ASP A 3 9.01 3.21 9.54
N LEU A 4 8.05 2.30 9.45
CA LEU A 4 6.80 2.36 10.19
C LEU A 4 7.01 1.90 11.63
N ASN A 5 6.39 2.62 12.56
CA ASN A 5 6.23 2.20 13.95
C ASN A 5 4.90 1.46 14.18
N ASP A 6 4.75 0.84 15.36
CA ASP A 6 3.57 0.04 15.72
C ASP A 6 2.24 0.82 15.59
N ALA A 7 2.21 2.11 15.94
CA ALA A 7 1.01 2.92 15.84
C ALA A 7 0.60 3.17 14.39
N GLU A 8 1.58 3.35 13.50
CA GLU A 8 1.35 3.51 12.06
C GLU A 8 0.87 2.21 11.42
N VAL A 9 1.47 1.07 11.78
CA VAL A 9 1.03 -0.25 11.33
C VAL A 9 -0.41 -0.53 11.77
N MET A 10 -0.77 -0.23 13.03
CA MET A 10 -2.15 -0.37 13.50
C MET A 10 -3.12 0.56 12.77
N ALA A 11 -2.71 1.79 12.46
CA ALA A 11 -3.55 2.72 11.71
C ALA A 11 -3.82 2.21 10.29
N LEU A 12 -2.81 1.66 9.61
CA LEU A 12 -2.93 1.05 8.29
C LEU A 12 -3.82 -0.19 8.30
N ALA A 13 -3.67 -1.04 9.32
CA ALA A 13 -4.51 -2.21 9.50
C ALA A 13 -5.99 -1.82 9.64
N LYS A 14 -6.27 -0.83 10.50
CA LYS A 14 -7.62 -0.30 10.69
C LYS A 14 -8.20 0.30 9.41
N ALA A 15 -7.40 1.06 8.65
CA ALA A 15 -7.82 1.63 7.37
C ALA A 15 -8.16 0.54 6.33
N SER A 16 -7.47 -0.60 6.41
CA SER A 16 -7.70 -1.77 5.55
C SER A 16 -8.81 -2.69 6.06
N GLY A 17 -9.43 -2.38 7.20
CA GLY A 17 -10.43 -3.24 7.84
C GLY A 17 -9.87 -4.54 8.42
N ILE A 18 -8.56 -4.59 8.67
CA ILE A 18 -7.84 -5.74 9.22
C ILE A 18 -7.59 -5.50 10.71
N THR A 19 -7.83 -6.53 11.52
CA THR A 19 -7.41 -6.56 12.92
C THR A 19 -6.15 -7.41 13.03
N ILE A 20 -5.05 -6.82 13.50
CA ILE A 20 -3.79 -7.53 13.74
C ILE A 20 -3.76 -7.97 15.21
N PRO A 21 -3.56 -9.27 15.50
CA PRO A 21 -3.28 -9.75 16.85
C PRO A 21 -1.98 -9.16 17.42
N ASP A 22 -1.96 -8.82 18.71
CA ASP A 22 -0.80 -8.15 19.35
C ASP A 22 0.50 -8.96 19.22
N ASP A 23 0.42 -10.29 19.21
CA ASP A 23 1.55 -11.21 19.04
C ASP A 23 2.14 -11.21 17.62
N LEU A 24 1.33 -10.84 16.62
CA LEU A 24 1.74 -10.75 15.22
C LEU A 24 2.20 -9.35 14.82
N LEU A 25 1.89 -8.32 15.63
CA LEU A 25 2.23 -6.93 15.32
C LEU A 25 3.72 -6.71 15.01
N PRO A 26 4.68 -7.30 15.77
CA PRO A 26 6.10 -7.15 15.45
C PRO A 26 6.48 -7.72 14.08
N GLU A 27 5.96 -8.90 13.73
CA GLU A 27 6.28 -9.57 12.46
C GLU A 27 5.67 -8.83 11.26
N VAL A 28 4.44 -8.30 11.42
CA VAL A 28 3.81 -7.47 10.40
C VAL A 28 4.60 -6.19 10.19
N ARG A 29 5.06 -5.53 11.26
CA ARG A 29 5.89 -4.32 11.16
C ARG A 29 7.18 -4.60 10.40
N GLU A 30 7.92 -5.64 10.78
CA GLU A 30 9.18 -6.01 10.11
C GLU A 30 8.95 -6.37 8.64
N SER A 31 7.87 -7.10 8.33
CA SER A 31 7.52 -7.45 6.94
C SER A 31 7.19 -6.23 6.09
N LEU A 32 6.43 -5.27 6.64
CA LEU A 32 6.08 -4.04 5.95
C LEU A 32 7.31 -3.15 5.74
N ASN A 33 8.17 -3.00 6.75
CA ASN A 33 9.38 -2.20 6.61
C ASN A 33 10.36 -2.81 5.60
N GLY A 34 10.54 -4.14 5.61
CA GLY A 34 11.34 -4.82 4.58
C GLY A 34 10.78 -4.64 3.16
N LEU A 35 9.46 -4.57 3.01
CA LEU A 35 8.84 -4.23 1.71
C LEU A 35 9.11 -2.78 1.31
N LEU A 36 9.01 -1.82 2.25
CA LEU A 36 9.29 -0.41 1.98
C LEU A 36 10.75 -0.20 1.58
N GLU A 37 11.69 -0.85 2.26
CA GLU A 37 13.10 -0.85 1.89
C GLU A 37 13.31 -1.42 0.47
N ALA A 38 12.64 -2.53 0.15
CA ALA A 38 12.71 -3.12 -1.18
C ALA A 38 12.16 -2.18 -2.26
N LEU A 39 11.09 -1.43 -1.97
CA LEU A 39 10.51 -0.44 -2.87
C LEU A 39 11.41 0.80 -3.01
N ASP A 40 12.04 1.27 -1.94
CA ASP A 40 13.03 2.37 -2.00
C ASP A 40 14.25 2.00 -2.84
N ALA A 41 14.65 0.72 -2.82
CA ALA A 41 15.75 0.22 -3.64
C ALA A 41 15.40 0.19 -5.14
N ILE A 42 14.11 0.28 -5.51
CA ILE A 42 13.69 0.47 -6.89
C ILE A 42 13.94 1.93 -7.27
N THR A 43 15.17 2.22 -7.71
CA THR A 43 15.50 3.49 -8.36
C THR A 43 14.76 3.58 -9.69
N GLU A 44 13.63 4.28 -9.73
CA GLU A 44 13.01 4.69 -10.98
C GLU A 44 13.68 5.97 -11.53
N PRO A 45 13.88 6.09 -12.86
CA PRO A 45 14.33 7.32 -13.49
C PRO A 45 13.36 8.46 -13.17
N ASP A 46 13.83 9.70 -13.20
CA ASP A 46 13.08 10.94 -12.89
C ASP A 46 11.62 10.91 -13.40
N VAL A 47 10.70 10.44 -12.54
CA VAL A 47 9.26 10.31 -12.83
C VAL A 47 8.57 11.67 -12.79
N ALA A 48 9.25 12.74 -12.36
CA ALA A 48 8.68 14.07 -12.29
C ALA A 48 8.25 14.62 -13.67
N GLY A 49 8.82 14.07 -14.76
CA GLY A 49 8.46 14.44 -16.14
C GLY A 49 7.54 13.45 -16.86
N ILE A 50 7.09 12.37 -16.21
CA ILE A 50 6.30 11.30 -16.84
C ILE A 50 4.82 11.47 -16.49
N GLU A 51 3.95 11.52 -17.51
CA GLU A 51 2.51 11.52 -17.30
C GLU A 51 2.04 10.19 -16.66
N ALA A 52 1.16 10.29 -15.67
CA ALA A 52 0.59 9.12 -15.01
C ALA A 52 -0.18 8.23 -16.01
N LEU A 53 -0.12 6.91 -15.82
CA LEU A 53 -0.84 5.98 -16.67
C LEU A 53 -2.35 6.29 -16.64
N PRO A 54 -3.03 6.33 -17.81
CA PRO A 54 -4.43 6.65 -17.87
C PRO A 54 -5.27 5.55 -17.20
N ILE A 55 -6.27 5.96 -16.41
CA ILE A 55 -7.25 5.03 -15.84
C ILE A 55 -8.21 4.58 -16.96
N ILE A 56 -8.10 3.33 -17.38
CA ILE A 56 -9.02 2.73 -18.35
C ILE A 56 -10.22 2.15 -17.59
N VAL A 57 -11.35 2.86 -17.61
CA VAL A 57 -12.61 2.36 -17.05
C VAL A 57 -13.38 1.61 -18.15
N SER A 58 -13.39 0.29 -18.11
CA SER A 58 -14.16 -0.54 -19.05
C SER A 58 -15.67 -0.39 -18.77
N ALA A 59 -16.45 -0.11 -19.81
CA ALA A 59 -17.89 0.19 -19.73
C ALA A 59 -18.78 -0.96 -19.23
N THR A 60 -18.21 -2.13 -18.93
CA THR A 60 -18.94 -3.31 -18.45
C THR A 60 -19.46 -3.19 -17.01
N ALA A 61 -19.07 -2.16 -16.26
CA ALA A 61 -19.54 -1.94 -14.88
C ALA A 61 -20.95 -1.32 -14.76
N ARG A 62 -21.64 -0.99 -15.86
CA ARG A 62 -22.98 -0.35 -15.86
C ARG A 62 -24.11 -1.18 -16.48
N LYS A 63 -24.18 -2.49 -16.17
CA LYS A 63 -25.36 -3.31 -16.47
C LYS A 63 -25.79 -4.17 -15.28
N GLN A 64 -26.09 -3.57 -14.13
CA GLN A 64 -26.90 -4.19 -13.08
C GLN A 64 -27.73 -3.14 -12.32
N GLU A 65 -28.48 -2.29 -13.03
CA GLU A 65 -29.67 -1.63 -12.48
C GLU A 65 -30.70 -1.50 -13.60
N ALA A 66 -31.54 -2.53 -13.73
CA ALA A 66 -32.79 -2.53 -14.50
C ALA A 66 -33.79 -3.43 -13.77
#